data_AF-A0AAQ4DH21-F1
#
_entry.id   AF-A0AAQ4DH21-F1
#
_cell.length_a   1.000
_cell.length_b   1.000
_cell.length_c   1.000
_cell.angle_alpha   90.00
_cell.angle_beta   90.00
_cell.angle_gamma   90.00
#
_symmetry.space_group_name_H-M   'P 1'
#
loop_
_entity.id
_entity.type
_entity.pdbx_description
1 polymer ?
#
loop_
_entity_poly.entity_id
_entity_poly.type
_entity_poly.pdbx_seq_one_letter_code
_entity_poly.pdbx_strand_id
1 'polypeptide(L)'
;MESANGVGVVRVDTTAVFLDVFGDRTEFSTFEEFSELFVRFEKKSRYIFRVKNSSSVEAENRRRKDKIDAAIKYSGLVLCCVNCGDASKTLKRVQEG
;
A
#
# COMPACT_ATOMS: atom_id res chain seq x y z
N MET A 1 -25.74 -2.46 32.60
CA MET A 1 -24.43 -3.08 32.35
C MET A 1 -24.35 -3.41 30.88
N GLU A 2 -23.76 -2.54 30.07
CA GLU A 2 -23.36 -2.87 28.70
C GLU A 2 -21.93 -2.32 28.53
N SER A 3 -20.95 -3.20 28.72
CA SER A 3 -19.55 -2.89 28.46
C SER A 3 -19.31 -3.07 26.96
N ALA A 4 -19.32 -1.96 26.22
CA ALA A 4 -18.81 -1.93 24.86
C ALA A 4 -17.28 -2.10 24.89
N ASN A 5 -16.80 -3.33 24.70
CA ASN A 5 -15.40 -3.60 24.37
C ASN A 5 -15.12 -3.09 22.94
N GLY A 6 -14.94 -1.78 22.82
CA GLY A 6 -14.38 -1.15 21.64
C GLY A 6 -12.90 -1.53 21.58
N VAL A 7 -12.57 -2.55 20.78
CA VAL A 7 -11.18 -2.81 20.37
C VAL A 7 -10.74 -1.55 19.62
N GLY A 8 -10.02 -0.66 20.30
CA GLY A 8 -9.52 0.57 19.73
C GLY A 8 -8.66 0.23 18.52
N VAL A 9 -9.14 0.57 17.33
CA VAL A 9 -8.35 0.45 16.10
C VAL A 9 -7.21 1.46 16.24
N VAL A 10 -6.04 0.98 16.64
CA VAL A 10 -4.82 1.78 16.66
C VAL A 10 -4.55 2.19 15.21
N ARG A 11 -4.82 3.46 14.91
CA ARG A 11 -4.51 4.05 13.62
C ARG A 11 -3.02 4.35 13.60
N VAL A 12 -2.29 3.69 12.72
CA VAL A 12 -0.89 4.00 12.47
C VAL A 12 -0.82 4.98 11.31
N ASP A 13 -0.18 6.12 11.55
CA ASP A 13 0.10 7.10 10.52
C ASP A 13 1.48 6.82 9.88
N THR A 14 1.50 6.56 8.58
CA THR A 14 2.71 6.32 7.78
C THR A 14 3.02 7.47 6.82
N THR A 15 2.31 8.59 6.93
CA THR A 15 2.42 9.73 6.00
C THR A 15 3.84 10.26 5.90
N ALA A 16 4.55 10.41 7.02
CA ALA A 16 5.94 10.88 7.02
C ALA A 16 6.89 9.95 6.24
N VAL A 17 6.72 8.63 6.38
CA VAL A 17 7.54 7.64 5.65
C VAL A 17 7.16 7.61 4.17
N PHE A 18 5.88 7.80 3.87
CA PHE A 18 5.41 7.89 2.49
C PHE A 18 6.04 9.09 1.79
N LEU A 19 5.97 10.27 2.39
CA LEU A 19 6.57 11.50 1.84
C LEU A 19 8.10 11.41 1.73
N ASP A 20 8.77 10.75 2.67
CA ASP A 20 10.22 10.52 2.61
C ASP A 20 10.63 9.58 1.45
N VAL A 21 9.76 8.64 1.04
CA VAL A 21 10.06 7.70 -0.04
C VAL A 21 9.59 8.19 -1.40
N PHE A 22 8.37 8.70 -1.49
CA PHE A 22 7.74 9.12 -2.74
C PHE A 22 7.91 10.62 -3.02
N GLY A 23 8.22 11.44 -2.01
CA GLY A 23 8.24 12.89 -2.13
C GLY A 23 6.88 13.43 -2.53
N ASP A 24 6.90 14.43 -3.42
CA ASP A 24 5.70 15.06 -3.99
C ASP A 24 5.26 14.40 -5.32
N ARG A 25 5.80 13.23 -5.65
CA ARG A 25 5.51 12.56 -6.93
C ARG A 25 4.09 12.01 -6.95
N THR A 26 3.30 12.47 -7.91
CA THR A 26 1.94 11.97 -8.18
C THR A 26 1.85 11.05 -9.39
N GLU A 27 2.91 10.98 -10.19
CA GLU A 27 2.99 10.19 -11.42
C GLU A 27 4.37 9.50 -11.55
N PHE A 28 4.38 8.39 -12.28
CA PHE A 28 5.57 7.58 -12.54
C PHE A 28 5.63 7.24 -14.02
N SER A 29 6.82 7.18 -14.58
CA SER A 29 7.00 6.88 -16.00
C SER A 29 6.79 5.39 -16.30
N THR A 30 7.08 4.52 -15.31
CA THR A 30 6.88 3.07 -15.41
C THR A 30 6.33 2.47 -14.12
N PHE A 31 5.71 1.30 -14.23
CA PHE A 31 5.28 0.54 -13.05
C PHE A 31 6.46 0.03 -12.22
N GLU A 32 7.62 -0.20 -12.85
CA GLU A 32 8.84 -0.62 -12.17
C GLU A 32 9.36 0.48 -11.23
N GLU A 33 9.38 1.74 -11.69
CA GLU A 33 9.74 2.90 -10.86
C GLU A 33 8.87 2.99 -9.61
N PHE A 34 7.55 2.88 -9.77
CA PHE A 34 6.61 2.84 -8.65
C PHE A 34 6.92 1.65 -7.72
N SER A 35 7.14 0.46 -8.29
CA SER A 35 7.35 -0.78 -7.52
C SER A 35 8.62 -0.71 -6.66
N GLU A 36 9.71 -0.14 -7.18
CA GLU A 36 10.94 0.06 -6.42
C GLU A 36 10.73 0.98 -5.21
N LEU A 37 10.05 2.10 -5.41
CA LEU A 37 9.71 3.02 -4.32
C LEU A 37 8.76 2.37 -3.31
N PHE A 38 7.77 1.63 -3.79
CA PHE A 38 6.85 0.92 -2.91
C PHE A 38 7.56 -0.10 -2.02
N VAL A 39 8.52 -0.88 -2.57
CA VAL A 39 9.35 -1.79 -1.77
C VAL A 39 10.20 -1.04 -0.73
N ARG A 40 10.73 0.14 -1.05
CA ARG A 40 11.45 0.98 -0.08
C ARG A 40 10.53 1.46 1.04
N PHE A 41 9.31 1.86 0.70
CA PHE A 41 8.29 2.26 1.66
C PHE A 41 7.91 1.12 2.61
N GLU A 42 7.69 -0.10 2.11
CA GLU A 42 7.45 -1.28 2.96
C GLU A 42 8.61 -1.54 3.93
N LYS A 43 9.85 -1.45 3.43
CA LYS A 43 11.07 -1.64 4.26
C LYS A 43 11.22 -0.58 5.34
N LYS A 44 11.00 0.71 5.01
CA LYS A 44 11.11 1.82 5.99
C LYS A 44 9.97 1.83 6.99
N SER A 45 8.74 1.64 6.53
CA SER A 45 7.55 1.65 7.38
C SER A 45 7.39 0.37 8.21
N ARG A 46 8.09 -0.71 7.82
CA ARG A 46 7.98 -2.07 8.39
C ARG A 46 6.59 -2.70 8.23
N TYR A 47 5.76 -2.13 7.36
CA TYR A 47 4.46 -2.69 7.00
C TYR A 47 4.52 -3.39 5.65
N ILE A 48 3.84 -4.52 5.57
CA ILE A 48 3.73 -5.31 4.36
C ILE A 48 2.32 -5.11 3.82
N PHE A 49 2.23 -4.75 2.54
CA PHE A 49 0.99 -4.51 1.84
C PHE A 49 0.78 -5.58 0.78
N ARG A 50 -0.47 -6.02 0.63
CA ARG A 50 -0.88 -6.97 -0.41
C ARG A 50 -2.08 -6.42 -1.17
N VAL A 51 -2.22 -6.85 -2.42
CA VAL A 51 -3.38 -6.51 -3.25
C VAL A 51 -4.64 -7.09 -2.61
N LYS A 52 -5.54 -6.20 -2.21
CA LYS A 52 -6.88 -6.54 -1.73
C LYS A 52 -7.89 -6.53 -2.87
N ASN A 53 -7.75 -5.55 -3.78
CA ASN A 53 -8.61 -5.43 -4.94
C ASN A 53 -7.81 -4.89 -6.13
N SER A 54 -8.23 -5.21 -7.34
CA SER A 54 -7.59 -4.72 -8.56
C SER A 54 -8.64 -4.49 -9.65
N SER A 55 -8.45 -3.43 -10.44
CA SER A 55 -9.20 -3.18 -11.65
C SER A 55 -8.34 -3.56 -12.85
N SER A 56 -8.88 -4.34 -13.79
CA SER A 56 -8.14 -4.72 -14.99
C SER A 56 -8.31 -3.68 -16.11
N VAL A 57 -7.26 -3.51 -16.90
CA VAL A 57 -7.31 -2.66 -18.10
C VAL A 57 -8.33 -3.19 -19.11
N GLU A 58 -8.49 -4.51 -19.24
CA GLU A 58 -9.49 -5.11 -20.12
C GLU A 58 -10.92 -4.75 -19.73
N ALA A 59 -11.23 -4.71 -18.43
CA ALA A 59 -12.53 -4.26 -17.94
C ALA A 59 -12.75 -2.76 -18.18
N GLU A 60 -11.69 -1.96 -18.01
CA GLU A 60 -11.73 -0.51 -18.23
C GLU A 60 -11.88 -0.15 -19.71
N ASN A 61 -11.12 -0.79 -20.59
CA ASN A 61 -11.16 -0.61 -22.06
C ASN A 61 -12.48 -1.02 -22.69
N ARG A 62 -13.29 -1.85 -22.02
CA ARG A 62 -14.66 -2.15 -22.46
C ARG A 62 -15.61 -0.97 -22.29
N ARG A 63 -15.28 -0.01 -21.41
CA ARG A 63 -16.10 1.16 -21.09
C ARG A 63 -15.55 2.46 -21.68
N ARG A 64 -14.26 2.50 -22.02
CA ARG A 64 -13.59 3.66 -22.61
C ARG A 64 -13.57 3.63 -24.13
N LYS A 65 -13.55 4.81 -24.75
CA LYS A 65 -13.33 4.96 -26.20
C LYS A 65 -11.82 5.00 -26.51
N ASP A 66 -11.07 5.62 -25.63
CA ASP A 66 -9.61 5.62 -25.56
C ASP A 66 -9.12 4.33 -24.89
N LYS A 67 -8.48 3.46 -25.68
CA LYS A 67 -7.96 2.19 -25.17
C LYS A 67 -6.58 2.40 -24.54
N ILE A 68 -6.46 1.97 -23.29
CA ILE A 68 -5.18 1.80 -22.60
C ILE A 68 -4.44 0.61 -23.24
N ASP A 69 -3.12 0.69 -23.33
CA ASP A 69 -2.27 -0.36 -23.90
C ASP A 69 -2.56 -1.74 -23.26
N ALA A 70 -2.76 -2.76 -24.09
CA ALA A 70 -3.05 -4.13 -23.66
C ALA A 70 -1.86 -4.79 -22.92
N ALA A 71 -0.64 -4.24 -23.04
CA ALA A 71 0.51 -4.66 -22.24
C ALA A 71 0.33 -4.35 -20.75
N ILE A 72 -0.54 -3.39 -20.40
CA ILE A 72 -0.85 -3.02 -19.02
C ILE A 72 -1.99 -3.91 -18.52
N LYS A 73 -1.75 -4.70 -17.48
CA LYS A 73 -2.74 -5.67 -16.96
C LYS A 73 -3.78 -5.04 -16.04
N TYR A 74 -3.37 -4.09 -15.20
CA TYR A 74 -4.20 -3.47 -14.18
C TYR A 74 -4.29 -1.96 -14.38
N SER A 75 -5.51 -1.43 -14.34
CA SER A 75 -5.79 0.02 -14.39
C SER A 75 -5.79 0.65 -13.00
N GLY A 76 -5.91 -0.16 -11.95
CA GLY A 76 -5.85 0.30 -10.55
C GLY A 76 -5.64 -0.85 -9.58
N LEU A 77 -4.98 -0.56 -8.46
CA LEU A 77 -4.73 -1.51 -7.37
C LEU A 77 -5.13 -0.88 -6.04
N VAL A 78 -5.80 -1.66 -5.20
CA VAL A 78 -6.05 -1.33 -3.80
C VAL A 78 -5.20 -2.26 -2.96
N LEU A 79 -4.26 -1.68 -2.23
CA LEU A 79 -3.34 -2.39 -1.36
C LEU A 79 -3.82 -2.28 0.10
N CYS A 80 -3.69 -3.37 0.85
CA CYS A 80 -4.03 -3.42 2.27
C CYS A 80 -2.84 -3.94 3.07
N CYS A 81 -2.56 -3.30 4.20
CA CYS A 81 -1.57 -3.75 5.17
C CYS A 81 -2.02 -5.10 5.75
N VAL A 82 -1.15 -6.11 5.72
CA VAL A 82 -1.45 -7.46 6.21
C VAL A 82 -0.85 -7.76 7.59
N ASN A 83 0.10 -6.95 8.05
CA ASN A 83 0.72 -7.08 9.37
C ASN A 83 0.34 -5.95 10.35
N CYS A 84 -0.70 -5.16 10.02
CA CYS A 84 -1.24 -4.13 10.90
C CYS A 84 -1.93 -4.80 12.10
N GLY A 85 -1.17 -4.95 13.18
CA GLY A 85 -1.58 -5.67 14.40
C GLY A 85 -0.45 -6.45 15.07
N ASP A 86 0.64 -6.76 14.35
CA ASP A 86 1.82 -7.45 14.91
C ASP A 86 2.99 -6.46 15.16
N ALA A 87 2.66 -5.20 15.47
CA ALA A 87 3.65 -4.18 15.84
C ALA A 87 4.48 -4.61 17.07
N SER A 88 3.88 -5.40 17.96
CA SER A 88 4.54 -5.97 19.15
C SER A 88 5.65 -6.98 18.83
N LYS A 89 5.67 -7.60 17.66
CA LYS A 89 6.80 -8.46 17.23
C LYS A 89 7.83 -7.70 16.40
N THR A 90 7.42 -6.69 15.65
CA THR A 90 8.34 -5.88 14.86
C THR A 90 9.19 -4.93 15.72
N LEU A 91 8.64 -4.39 16.82
CA LEU A 91 9.38 -3.51 17.74
C LEU A 91 10.35 -4.27 18.68
N LYS A 92 10.07 -5.53 19.02
CA LYS A 92 10.97 -6.32 19.89
C LYS A 92 12.34 -6.61 19.28
N ARG A 93 12.49 -6.60 17.95
CA ARG A 93 13.81 -6.78 17.31
C ARG A 93 14.68 -5.52 17.30
N VAL A 94 14.18 -4.36 17.70
CA VAL A 94 14.94 -3.10 17.65
C VAL A 94 15.54 -2.72 19.01
N GLN A 95 15.13 -3.37 20.11
CA GLN A 95 15.67 -3.10 21.46
C GLN A 95 16.70 -4.12 21.96
N GLU A 96 17.01 -5.18 21.20
CA GLU A 96 18.03 -6.18 21.56
C GLU A 96 19.25 -6.17 20.61
N GLY A 97 19.61 -4.99 20.08
CA GLY A 97 20.79 -4.79 19.23
C GLY A 97 21.68 -3.67 19.73
#